data_AF-A0A2M7UT10-F1
#
_entry.id   AF-A0A2M7UT10-F1
#
_cell.length_a   1.000
_cell.length_b   1.000
_cell.length_c   1.000
_cell.angle_alpha   90.00
_cell.angle_beta   90.00
_cell.angle_gamma   90.00
#
_symmetry.space_group_name_H-M   'P 1'
#
loop_
_entity.id
_entity.type
_entity.pdbx_description
1 polymer ?
#
loop_
_entity_poly.entity_id
_entity_poly.type
_entity_poly.pdbx_seq_one_letter_code
_entity_poly.pdbx_strand_id
1 'polypeptide(L)'
;ASLDTELLHYKKGDTVWFSAWYYIEKGMPTSIIDIESSWMTGYPGMCIFVDESGLPSLELKAFSTPHFKQRGETVLLPIGK
;
A
#
# COMPACT_ATOMS: atom_id res chain seq x y z
N ALA A 1 -3.61 6.27 -11.19
CA ALA A 1 -2.55 5.93 -12.17
C ALA A 1 -2.02 4.55 -11.81
N SER A 2 -1.75 3.68 -12.78
CA SER A 2 -1.10 2.38 -12.54
C SER A 2 0.27 2.35 -13.24
N LEU A 3 1.19 1.58 -12.68
CA LEU A 3 2.47 1.25 -13.30
C LEU A 3 2.59 -0.27 -13.27
N ASP A 4 2.69 -0.87 -14.46
CA ASP A 4 2.82 -2.31 -14.64
C ASP A 4 4.21 -2.63 -15.18
N THR A 5 4.89 -3.60 -14.58
CA THR A 5 6.23 -4.00 -15.05
C THR A 5 6.51 -5.48 -14.79
N GLU A 6 7.10 -6.15 -15.77
CA GLU A 6 7.60 -7.52 -15.64
C GLU A 6 9.00 -7.58 -15.00
N LEU A 7 9.64 -6.43 -14.79
CA LEU A 7 11.00 -6.34 -14.23
C LEU A 7 11.03 -6.48 -12.71
N LEU A 8 9.88 -6.29 -12.03
CA LEU A 8 9.78 -6.44 -10.58
C LEU A 8 9.28 -7.85 -10.23
N HIS A 9 10.16 -8.64 -9.63
CA HIS A 9 9.87 -9.96 -9.10
C HIS A 9 10.52 -10.09 -7.73
N TYR A 10 9.72 -10.43 -6.72
CA TYR A 10 10.16 -10.57 -5.34
C TYR A 10 9.76 -11.95 -4.80
N LYS A 11 10.59 -12.50 -3.92
CA LYS A 11 10.39 -13.78 -3.26
C LYS A 11 10.26 -13.59 -1.75
N LYS A 12 9.82 -14.64 -1.06
CA LYS A 12 9.75 -14.66 0.40
C LYS A 12 11.13 -14.38 1.00
N GLY A 13 11.20 -13.36 1.86
CA GLY A 13 12.44 -12.91 2.51
C GLY A 13 13.07 -11.69 1.85
N ASP A 14 12.63 -11.32 0.65
CA ASP A 14 13.10 -10.09 0.00
C ASP A 14 12.53 -8.85 0.68
N THR A 15 13.28 -7.75 0.60
CA THR A 15 12.83 -6.43 1.04
C THR A 15 12.57 -5.54 -0.16
N VAL A 16 11.37 -4.97 -0.23
CA VAL A 16 10.97 -4.05 -1.29
C VAL A 16 10.82 -2.65 -0.69
N TRP A 17 11.41 -1.67 -1.37
CA TRP A 17 11.30 -0.26 -1.01
C TRP A 17 10.48 0.47 -2.07
N PHE A 18 9.53 1.29 -1.63
CA PHE A 18 8.69 2.12 -2.48
C PHE A 18 8.67 3.54 -1.93
N SER A 19 8.72 4.52 -2.83
CA SER A 19 8.57 5.94 -2.50
C SER A 19 7.81 6.63 -3.63
N ALA A 20 6.83 7.44 -3.27
CA ALA A 20 6.09 8.26 -4.22
C ALA A 20 5.69 9.59 -3.60
N TRP A 21 5.47 10.57 -4.47
CA TRP A 21 4.91 11.87 -4.12
C TRP A 21 3.50 11.97 -4.68
N TYR A 22 2.55 12.29 -3.81
CA TYR A 22 1.14 12.41 -4.17
C TYR A 22 0.71 13.86 -3.99
N TYR A 23 -0.02 14.39 -4.98
CA TYR A 23 -0.77 15.63 -4.83
C TYR A 23 -2.23 15.28 -4.52
N ILE A 24 -2.69 15.66 -3.33
CA ILE A 24 -4.08 15.43 -2.88
C ILE A 24 -4.78 16.78 -2.86
N GLU A 25 -5.62 17.04 -3.86
CA GLU A 25 -6.34 18.31 -3.97
C GLU A 25 -7.45 18.44 -2.92
N LYS A 26 -8.18 17.35 -2.64
CA LYS A 26 -9.28 17.33 -1.66
C LYS A 26 -9.57 15.91 -1.15
N GLY A 27 -9.95 15.82 0.13
CA GLY A 27 -10.39 14.57 0.77
C GLY A 27 -9.23 13.67 1.18
N MET A 28 -9.55 12.48 1.69
CA MET A 28 -8.57 11.45 2.02
C MET A 28 -8.67 10.30 1.01
N PRO A 29 -7.54 9.84 0.46
CA PRO A 29 -7.55 8.71 -0.47
C PRO A 29 -7.90 7.41 0.27
N THR A 30 -8.66 6.55 -0.39
CA THR A 30 -9.02 5.21 0.12
C THR A 30 -7.85 4.24 0.06
N SER A 31 -6.91 4.42 -0.87
CA SER A 31 -5.64 3.69 -0.95
C SER A 31 -4.53 4.64 -1.41
N ILE A 32 -3.31 4.40 -0.93
CA ILE A 32 -2.08 5.11 -1.32
C ILE A 32 -1.37 4.32 -2.42
N ILE A 33 -1.25 3.01 -2.26
CA ILE A 33 -0.71 2.10 -3.27
C ILE A 33 -1.35 0.73 -3.14
N ASP A 34 -1.70 0.16 -4.29
CA ASP A 34 -2.08 -1.23 -4.46
C ASP A 34 -0.95 -1.96 -5.20
N ILE A 35 -0.35 -2.95 -4.56
CA ILE A 35 0.67 -3.83 -5.13
C ILE A 35 0.02 -5.16 -5.48
N GLU A 36 -0.11 -5.43 -6.77
CA GLU A 36 -0.81 -6.59 -7.29
C GLU A 36 0.14 -7.47 -8.11
N SER A 37 -0.09 -8.78 -8.07
CA SER A 37 0.63 -9.74 -8.92
C SER A 37 -0.31 -10.23 -10.01
N SER A 38 0.05 -9.97 -11.27
CA SER A 38 -0.69 -10.44 -12.45
C SER A 38 -0.64 -11.96 -12.63
N TRP A 39 0.27 -12.64 -11.93
CA TRP A 39 0.49 -14.09 -12.04
C TRP A 39 -0.48 -14.93 -11.20
N MET A 40 -1.30 -14.31 -10.34
CA MET A 40 -2.32 -14.98 -9.54
C MET A 40 -3.72 -14.52 -9.96
N THR A 41 -4.53 -15.43 -10.51
CA THR A 41 -5.92 -15.19 -10.86
C THR A 41 -6.72 -14.86 -9.59
N GLY A 42 -7.23 -13.63 -9.49
CA GLY A 42 -7.98 -13.13 -8.31
C GLY A 42 -7.31 -11.98 -7.53
N TYR A 43 -6.15 -11.49 -7.98
CA TYR A 43 -5.44 -10.32 -7.44
C TYR A 43 -5.16 -10.32 -5.91
N PRO A 44 -4.57 -11.39 -5.33
CA PRO A 44 -4.01 -11.28 -3.99
C PRO A 44 -2.86 -10.26 -4.00
N GLY A 45 -3.01 -9.18 -3.24
CA GLY A 45 -2.09 -8.05 -3.25
C GLY A 45 -1.98 -7.36 -1.91
N MET A 46 -1.03 -6.43 -1.80
CA MET A 46 -0.86 -5.58 -0.62
C MET A 46 -1.41 -4.20 -0.94
N CYS A 47 -2.32 -3.69 -0.12
CA CYS A 47 -2.79 -2.32 -0.18
C CYS A 47 -2.23 -1.55 1.00
N ILE A 48 -1.57 -0.43 0.75
CA ILE A 48 -1.26 0.56 1.77
C ILE A 48 -2.33 1.65 1.68
N PHE A 49 -2.98 1.95 2.79
CA PHE A 49 -4.04 2.94 2.89
C PHE A 49 -3.90 3.80 4.14
N VAL A 50 -4.73 4.84 4.26
CA VAL A 50 -4.84 5.66 5.47
C VAL A 50 -6.11 5.26 6.20
N ASP A 51 -5.98 4.83 7.45
CA ASP A 51 -7.14 4.47 8.26
C ASP A 51 -7.94 5.70 8.70
N GLU A 52 -9.08 5.46 9.35
CA GLU A 52 -9.96 6.53 9.86
C GLU A 52 -9.27 7.44 10.90
N SER A 53 -8.16 6.98 11.50
CA SER A 53 -7.35 7.77 12.43
C SER A 53 -6.25 8.58 11.74
N GLY A 54 -6.15 8.53 10.40
CA GLY A 54 -5.12 9.23 9.65
C GLY A 54 -3.77 8.50 9.61
N LEU A 55 -3.73 7.21 9.99
CA LEU A 55 -2.49 6.44 10.10
C LEU A 55 -2.27 5.53 8.89
N PRO A 56 -1.02 5.42 8.38
CA PRO A 56 -0.68 4.41 7.40
C PRO A 56 -0.96 3.00 7.93
N SER A 57 -1.71 2.22 7.14
CA SER A 57 -2.06 0.83 7.43
C SER A 57 -1.87 -0.03 6.19
N LEU A 58 -1.69 -1.33 6.39
CA LEU A 58 -1.56 -2.31 5.32
C LEU A 58 -2.69 -3.33 5.39
N GLU A 59 -3.33 -3.58 4.25
CA GLU A 59 -4.26 -4.67 4.03
C GLU A 59 -3.63 -5.69 3.08
N LEU A 60 -3.73 -6.98 3.41
CA LEU A 60 -3.41 -8.05 2.47
C LEU A 60 -4.73 -8.54 1.84
N LYS A 61 -4.97 -8.26 0.56
CA LYS A 61 -6.18 -8.66 -0.21
C LYS A 61 -6.20 -10.16 -0.53
N ALA A 62 -5.94 -11.01 0.46
CA ALA A 62 -5.90 -12.45 0.32
C ALA A 62 -6.51 -13.13 1.55
N PHE A 63 -7.08 -14.33 1.35
CA PHE A 63 -7.64 -15.14 2.43
C PHE A 63 -8.71 -14.40 3.25
N SER A 64 -8.45 -14.12 4.52
CA SER A 64 -9.36 -13.42 5.44
C SER A 64 -9.13 -11.89 5.49
N THR A 65 -8.38 -11.35 4.53
CA THR A 65 -8.06 -9.93 4.43
C THR A 65 -7.47 -9.35 5.73
N PRO A 66 -6.33 -9.89 6.23
CA PRO A 66 -5.75 -9.41 7.46
C PRO A 66 -5.24 -7.97 7.30
N HIS A 67 -5.42 -7.21 8.38
CA HIS A 67 -5.01 -5.81 8.49
C HIS A 67 -3.83 -5.67 9.45
N PHE A 68 -2.84 -4.89 9.06
CA PHE A 68 -1.63 -4.64 9.81
C PHE A 68 -1.47 -3.14 10.04
N LYS A 69 -1.32 -2.77 11.31
CA LYS A 69 -1.01 -1.40 11.71
C LYS A 69 0.49 -1.19 11.76
N GLN A 70 0.93 0.04 11.51
CA GLN A 70 2.31 0.43 11.74
C GLN A 70 2.71 0.13 13.19
N ARG A 71 3.89 -0.47 13.37
CA ARG A 71 4.53 -0.64 14.70
C ARG A 71 5.68 0.35 14.81
N GLY A 72 5.81 0.99 15.97
CA GLY A 72 6.90 1.93 16.26
C GLY A 72 6.39 3.37 16.35
N GLU A 73 7.25 4.32 16.00
CA GLU A 73 6.90 5.74 16.00
C GLU A 73 5.79 6.00 14.97
N THR A 74 4.73 6.68 15.43
CA THR A 74 3.58 7.04 14.61
C THR A 74 3.99 8.14 13.64
N VAL A 75 4.10 7.79 12.35
CA VAL A 75 4.34 8.78 11.29
C VAL A 75 3.01 9.04 10.60
N LEU A 76 2.45 10.23 10.83
CA LEU A 76 1.30 10.70 10.06
C LEU A 76 1.72 10.82 8.60
N LEU A 77 0.80 10.48 7.70
CA LEU A 77 1.05 10.66 6.28
C LEU A 77 1.32 12.15 6.03
N PRO A 78 2.48 12.53 5.45
CA PRO A 78 2.84 13.92 5.30
C PRO A 78 1.96 14.55 4.22
N ILE A 79 0.85 15.14 4.65
CA ILE A 79 0.03 15.99 3.80
C ILE A 79 0.77 17.31 3.68
N GLY A 80 1.39 17.56 2.52
CA GLY A 80 1.95 18.86 2.20
C GLY A 80 0.85 19.91 2.35
N LYS A 81 1.05 20.87 3.26
CA LYS A 81 0.17 22.03 3.41
C LYS A 81 0.58 23.15 2.47
#